data_AF-A0A0S3U7U6-F1
#
_entry.id   AF-A0A0S3U7U6-F1
#
_cell.length_a   1.000
_cell.length_b   1.000
_cell.length_c   1.000
_cell.angle_alpha   90.00
_cell.angle_beta   90.00
_cell.angle_gamma   90.00
#
_symmetry.space_group_name_H-M   'P 1'
#
loop_
_entity.id
_entity.type
_entity.pdbx_description
1 polymer ?
#
loop_
_entity_poly.entity_id
_entity_poly.type
_entity_poly.pdbx_seq_one_letter_code
_entity_poly.pdbx_strand_id
1 'polypeptide(L)' 'MDEFIEVMSEVIGLPIPDEYREGVVANLERIQAVAQFVLEFPLPDEIEAAPVFEP' A
#
# COMPACT_ATOMS: atom_id res chain seq x y z
N MET A 1 -8.13 -8.31 -4.71
CA MET A 1 -8.12 -7.10 -3.87
C MET A 1 -8.97 -7.31 -2.62
N ASP A 2 -10.20 -7.82 -2.74
CA ASP A 2 -11.09 -8.06 -1.59
C ASP A 2 -10.53 -8.96 -0.49
N GLU A 3 -9.92 -10.09 -0.86
CA GLU A 3 -9.28 -11.00 0.10
C GLU A 3 -8.10 -10.34 0.83
N PHE A 4 -7.27 -9.58 0.09
CA PHE A 4 -6.17 -8.82 0.68
C PHE A 4 -6.69 -7.79 1.69
N ILE A 5 -7.75 -7.06 1.34
CA ILE A 5 -8.35 -6.06 2.23
C ILE A 5 -8.92 -6.72 3.49
N GLU A 6 -9.60 -7.86 3.35
CA GLU A 6 -10.15 -8.62 4.48
C GLU A 6 -9.03 -9.00 5.45
N VAL A 7 -8.02 -9.73 4.98
CA VAL A 7 -6.89 -10.18 5.81
C VAL A 7 -6.14 -9.01 6.43
N MET A 8 -5.82 -7.98 5.64
CA MET A 8 -5.01 -6.85 6.14
C MET A 8 -5.79 -5.98 7.13
N SER A 9 -7.10 -5.82 6.95
CA SER A 9 -7.95 -5.09 7.89
C SER A 9 -7.96 -5.73 9.27
N GLU A 10 -7.93 -7.07 9.33
CA GLU A 10 -7.81 -7.82 10.58
C GLU A 10 -6.41 -7.67 11.20
N VAL A 11 -5.35 -7.85 10.39
CA VAL A 11 -3.96 -7.77 10.85
C VAL A 11 -3.64 -6.42 11.50
N ILE A 12 -4.13 -5.32 10.93
CA ILE A 12 -3.88 -3.97 11.47
C ILE A 12 -4.93 -3.53 12.50
N GLY A 13 -5.93 -4.37 12.80
CA GLY A 13 -7.00 -4.05 13.75
C GLY A 13 -7.92 -2.92 13.32
N LEU A 14 -8.15 -2.77 12.01
CA LEU A 14 -9.00 -1.74 11.42
C LEU A 14 -10.12 -2.39 10.59
N PRO A 15 -11.20 -2.89 11.23
CA PRO A 15 -12.32 -3.48 10.50
C PRO A 15 -12.99 -2.43 9.61
N ILE A 16 -13.35 -2.83 8.39
CA ILE A 16 -13.95 -1.94 7.39
C ILE A 16 -15.47 -2.22 7.33
N PRO A 17 -16.32 -1.24 7.68
CA PRO A 17 -17.76 -1.36 7.50
C PRO A 17 -18.13 -1.61 6.03
N ASP A 18 -19.16 -2.41 5.78
CA ASP A 18 -19.58 -2.82 4.43
C ASP A 18 -19.83 -1.61 3.51
N GLU A 19 -20.40 -0.53 4.04
CA GLU A 19 -20.67 0.72 3.31
C GLU A 19 -19.41 1.41 2.75
N TYR A 20 -18.23 1.12 3.31
CA TYR A 20 -16.95 1.67 2.85
C TYR A 20 -16.13 0.71 2.01
N ARG A 21 -16.51 -0.58 1.93
CA ARG A 21 -15.67 -1.63 1.32
C ARG A 21 -15.33 -1.32 -0.14
N GLU A 22 -16.33 -0.98 -0.94
CA GLU A 22 -16.14 -0.66 -2.36
C GLU A 22 -15.21 0.57 -2.55
N GLY A 23 -15.35 1.58 -1.68
CA GLY A 23 -14.50 2.76 -1.69
C GLY A 23 -13.05 2.45 -1.34
N VAL A 24 -12.81 1.56 -0.38
CA VAL A 24 -11.45 1.12 -0.01
C VAL A 24 -10.80 0.34 -1.16
N VAL A 25 -11.54 -0.58 -1.78
CA VAL A 25 -11.09 -1.34 -2.97
C VAL A 25 -10.67 -0.39 -4.08
N ALA A 26 -11.55 0.52 -4.49
CA ALA A 26 -11.29 1.44 -5.59
C ALA A 26 -10.06 2.35 -5.33
N ASN A 27 -9.84 2.76 -4.08
CA ASN A 27 -8.67 3.57 -3.73
C ASN A 27 -7.37 2.75 -3.73
N LEU A 28 -7.39 1.51 -3.22
CA LEU A 28 -6.21 0.64 -3.26
C LEU A 28 -5.82 0.24 -4.68
N GLU A 29 -6.79 0.00 -5.56
CA GLU A 29 -6.51 -0.25 -6.98
C GLU A 29 -5.85 0.96 -7.66
N ARG A 30 -6.31 2.18 -7.34
CA ARG A 30 -5.68 3.41 -7.86
C ARG A 30 -4.26 3.59 -7.32
N ILE A 31 -4.04 3.33 -6.03
CA ILE A 31 -2.71 3.37 -5.42
C ILE A 31 -1.80 2.34 -6.09
N GLN A 32 -2.29 1.12 -6.32
CA GLN A 32 -1.53 0.06 -6.98
C GLN A 32 -1.09 0.47 -8.40
N ALA A 33 -1.98 1.10 -9.18
CA ALA A 33 -1.65 1.58 -10.51
C ALA A 33 -0.50 2.61 -10.50
N VAL A 34 -0.50 3.55 -9.54
CA VAL A 34 0.61 4.51 -9.38
C VAL A 34 1.88 3.83 -8.86
N ALA A 35 1.75 2.89 -7.93
CA ALA A 35 2.87 2.15 -7.38
C ALA A 35 3.61 1.34 -8.46
N GLN A 36 2.90 0.74 -9.43
CA GLN A 36 3.53 0.00 -10.53
C GLN A 36 4.53 0.86 -11.30
N PHE A 37 4.19 2.12 -11.60
CA PHE A 37 5.10 3.05 -12.27
C PHE A 37 6.37 3.32 -11.45
N VAL A 38 6.26 3.40 -10.12
CA VAL A 38 7.42 3.62 -9.24
C VAL A 38 8.30 2.37 -9.12
N LEU A 39 7.71 1.18 -9.24
CA LEU A 39 8.45 -0.09 -9.17
C LEU A 39 9.24 -0.41 -10.45
N GLU A 40 9.01 0.31 -11.55
CA GLU A 40 9.78 0.16 -12.80
C GLU A 40 11.20 0.74 -12.71
N PHE A 41 11.45 1.63 -11.74
CA PHE A 41 12.78 2.20 -11.53
C PHE A 41 13.70 1.15 -10.87
N PRO A 42 14.90 0.88 -11.42
CA PRO A 42 15.84 -0.06 -10.81
C PRO A 42 16.26 0.44 -9.44
N LEU A 43 16.34 -0.47 -8.47
CA LEU A 43 16.80 -0.20 -7.12
C LEU A 43 18.10 -0.98 -6.84
N PRO A 44 19.28 -0.40 -7.11
CA PRO A 44 20.57 -0.96 -6.72
C PRO A 44 20.66 -1.15 -5.20
N ASP A 45 21.40 -2.17 -4.77
CA ASP A 45 21.56 -2.50 -3.35
C ASP A 45 22.25 -1.38 -2.54
N GLU A 46 23.00 -0.50 -3.20
CA GLU A 46 23.70 0.64 -2.57
C GLU A 46 22.81 1.87 -2.36
N ILE A 47 21.58 1.89 -2.87
CA ILE A 47 20.65 3.01 -2.64
C ILE A 47 20.03 2.89 -1.25
N GLU A 48 20.22 3.94 -0.43
CA GLU A 48 19.58 4.08 0.88
C GLU A 48 18.35 5.00 0.83
N ALA A 49 17.57 4.99 1.91
CA ALA A 49 16.44 5.89 2.07
C ALA A 49 16.90 7.36 2.05
N ALA A 50 16.15 8.23 1.37
CA ALA A 50 16.49 9.65 1.24
C ALA A 50 16.66 10.39 2.60
N PRO A 51 15.80 10.19 3.62
CA PRO A 51 16.07 10.72 4.94
C PRO A 51 17.08 9.84 5.68
N VAL A 52 18.19 10.44 6.09
CA VAL A 52 19.18 9.82 7.00
C VAL A 52 18.95 10.37 8.40
N PHE A 53 18.96 9.48 9.41
CA PHE A 53 18.86 9.90 10.81
C PHE A 53 20.16 10.61 11.24
N GLU A 54 20.02 11.82 11.78
CA GLU A 54 21.11 12.55 12.43
C GLU A 54 20.83 12.63 13.95
N PRO A 55 21.79 12.25 14.82
CA PRO A 55 21.59 12.12 16.26
C PRO A 55 21.38 13.44 17.01
#